data_AF-A0A960ID43-F1
#
_entry.id   AF-A0A960ID43-F1
#
_cell.length_a   1.000
_cell.length_b   1.000
_cell.length_c   1.000
_cell.angle_alpha   90.00
_cell.angle_beta   90.00
_cell.angle_gamma   90.00
#
_symmetry.space_group_name_H-M   'P 1'
#
loop_
_entity.id
_entity.type
_entity.pdbx_description
1 polymer ?
#
loop_
_entity_poly.entity_id
_entity_poly.type
_entity_poly.pdbx_seq_one_letter_code
_entity_poly.pdbx_strand_id
1 'polypeptide(L)'
;MIAPGSRLLALALVGALVVAACGSSDDGAGGTTTTTDAASPSTTAAAASEPVTVAELFDPDALAAEVTEVDCTLENGSTTSCHRLVVASIPGTVDPGPFCPPTVDSDEGGIFTWDGDDPGLYALDASFWSLMDQQGYSFADADGSLHIADPADAAPGQDSCLEATPDDSYTLAVLLPTAPEDLDEPTDLGTVSQVGLALDGVTIFGDAPSGTSGAIPALDPCGGHVDPSGYYHWHFGATSIQSNLDAAGVPRECGEPQDEDAIFGVAFDGYAIYGPHHDGTDPTDLDECSGHVA
;
A
#
# COMPACT_ATOMS: atom_id res chain seq x y z
N MET A 1 -56.24 4.09 31.21
CA MET A 1 -54.78 3.93 31.40
C MET A 1 -54.32 2.96 30.33
N ILE A 2 -53.47 3.46 29.44
CA ILE A 2 -53.10 2.86 28.15
C ILE A 2 -51.97 1.84 28.40
N ALA A 3 -52.11 0.64 27.83
CA ALA A 3 -51.13 -0.44 27.80
C ALA A 3 -50.55 -0.57 26.37
N PRO A 4 -49.37 -1.21 26.19
CA PRO A 4 -48.30 -0.71 25.33
C PRO A 4 -48.35 -1.22 23.88
N GLY A 5 -47.78 -0.43 22.98
CA GLY A 5 -47.59 -0.77 21.57
C GLY A 5 -46.33 -1.61 21.34
N SER A 6 -46.47 -2.66 20.53
CA SER A 6 -45.38 -3.45 19.97
C SER A 6 -44.47 -2.59 19.10
N ARG A 7 -43.17 -2.61 19.37
CA ARG A 7 -42.14 -2.15 18.43
C ARG A 7 -41.60 -3.37 17.68
N LEU A 8 -41.74 -3.35 16.35
CA LEU A 8 -41.06 -4.28 15.46
C LEU A 8 -39.55 -4.03 15.58
N LEU A 9 -38.80 -5.11 15.79
CA LEU A 9 -37.35 -5.14 15.66
C LEU A 9 -37.05 -5.26 14.15
N ALA A 10 -36.49 -4.21 13.55
CA ALA A 10 -35.88 -4.31 12.23
C ALA A 10 -34.45 -4.81 12.44
N LEU A 11 -34.21 -6.07 12.08
CA LEU A 11 -32.88 -6.67 12.06
C LEU A 11 -32.19 -6.17 10.77
N ALA A 12 -31.31 -5.19 10.91
CA ALA A 12 -30.42 -4.79 9.82
C ALA A 12 -29.30 -5.84 9.75
N LEU A 13 -29.34 -6.66 8.70
CA LEU A 13 -28.27 -7.59 8.35
C LEU A 13 -27.16 -6.75 7.71
N VAL A 14 -26.14 -6.38 8.49
CA VAL A 14 -24.90 -5.82 7.94
C VAL A 14 -24.07 -7.01 7.49
N GLY A 15 -23.95 -7.18 6.17
CA GLY A 15 -23.05 -8.16 5.59
C GLY A 15 -21.62 -7.66 5.76
N ALA A 16 -20.84 -8.34 6.59
CA ALA A 16 -19.39 -8.17 6.62
C ALA A 16 -18.80 -8.69 5.30
N LEU A 17 -18.22 -7.80 4.52
CA LEU A 17 -17.37 -8.16 3.39
C LEU A 17 -16.01 -8.54 3.98
N VAL A 18 -15.73 -9.84 4.02
CA VAL A 18 -14.42 -10.37 4.42
C VAL A 18 -13.54 -10.31 3.17
N VAL A 19 -12.46 -9.52 3.21
CA VAL A 19 -11.38 -9.63 2.24
C VAL A 19 -10.70 -10.97 2.49
N ALA A 20 -10.80 -11.87 1.50
CA ALA A 20 -10.16 -13.17 1.56
C ALA A 20 -8.72 -13.01 1.05
N ALA A 21 -7.74 -13.15 1.94
CA ALA A 21 -6.39 -13.51 1.54
C ALA A 21 -6.42 -14.91 0.90
N CYS A 22 -5.63 -15.13 -0.16
CA CYS A 22 -5.57 -16.38 -0.92
C CYS A 22 -4.96 -17.53 -0.07
N GLY A 23 -5.75 -18.07 0.85
CA GLY A 23 -5.43 -19.30 1.58
C GLY A 23 -6.03 -20.51 0.87
N SER A 24 -5.34 -21.04 -0.14
CA SER A 24 -5.79 -22.27 -0.82
C SER A 24 -5.55 -23.51 0.05
N SER A 25 -6.65 -24.12 0.51
CA SER A 25 -6.68 -25.50 0.98
C SER A 25 -7.02 -26.42 -0.19
N ASP A 26 -6.09 -27.30 -0.48
CA ASP A 26 -6.07 -28.27 -1.58
C ASP A 26 -7.12 -29.38 -1.36
N ASP A 27 -7.91 -29.68 -2.40
CA ASP A 27 -8.56 -30.99 -2.59
C ASP A 27 -8.99 -31.15 -4.06
N GLY A 28 -8.17 -31.87 -4.81
CA GLY A 28 -8.39 -32.15 -6.22
C GLY A 28 -9.51 -33.16 -6.51
N ALA A 29 -10.09 -33.05 -7.71
CA ALA A 29 -10.60 -34.20 -8.47
C ALA A 29 -10.75 -33.84 -9.95
N GLY A 30 -10.11 -34.63 -10.81
CA GLY A 30 -10.05 -34.42 -12.25
C GLY A 30 -11.34 -34.70 -13.03
N GLY A 31 -11.34 -34.22 -14.28
CA GLY A 31 -12.36 -34.51 -15.29
C GLY A 31 -11.83 -34.26 -16.70
N THR A 32 -12.03 -35.24 -17.58
CA THR A 32 -11.40 -35.44 -18.89
C THR A 32 -12.03 -34.65 -20.05
N THR A 33 -11.15 -34.14 -20.93
CA THR A 33 -11.21 -33.88 -22.40
C THR A 33 -12.56 -33.75 -23.13
N THR A 34 -12.72 -32.68 -23.93
CA THR A 34 -13.31 -32.77 -25.29
C THR A 34 -12.75 -31.69 -26.22
N THR A 35 -12.37 -32.11 -27.42
CA THR A 35 -11.78 -31.35 -28.54
C THR A 35 -12.88 -30.78 -29.45
N THR A 36 -12.73 -29.54 -29.94
CA THR A 36 -13.39 -29.08 -31.18
C THR A 36 -12.59 -27.96 -31.84
N ASP A 37 -12.36 -28.14 -33.15
CA ASP A 37 -11.60 -27.27 -34.06
C ASP A 37 -12.37 -26.03 -34.56
N ALA A 38 -11.58 -25.00 -34.86
CA ALA A 38 -11.71 -23.99 -35.91
C ALA A 38 -12.77 -22.87 -35.81
N ALA A 39 -12.29 -21.63 -35.66
CA ALA A 39 -12.46 -20.55 -36.65
C ALA A 39 -11.57 -19.35 -36.31
N SER A 40 -10.73 -18.94 -37.27
CA SER A 40 -9.96 -17.69 -37.23
C SER A 40 -10.79 -16.55 -37.82
N PRO A 41 -10.88 -15.38 -37.16
CA PRO A 41 -11.13 -14.13 -37.84
C PRO A 41 -9.89 -13.24 -37.83
N SER A 42 -9.57 -12.71 -39.01
CA SER A 42 -8.49 -11.75 -39.22
C SER A 42 -8.85 -10.33 -38.74
N THR A 43 -7.87 -9.73 -38.06
CA THR A 43 -7.45 -8.31 -38.10
C THR A 43 -8.48 -7.22 -37.87
N THR A 44 -8.39 -6.58 -36.70
CA THR A 44 -8.20 -5.13 -36.63
C THR A 44 -7.09 -4.90 -35.61
N ALA A 45 -5.86 -4.65 -36.08
CA ALA A 45 -4.79 -4.21 -35.20
C ALA A 45 -5.22 -2.86 -34.64
N ALA A 46 -5.51 -2.81 -33.34
CA ALA A 46 -5.52 -1.57 -32.60
C ALA A 46 -4.18 -0.87 -32.90
N ALA A 47 -4.22 0.42 -33.16
CA ALA A 47 -3.00 1.21 -33.27
C ALA A 47 -2.24 1.01 -31.97
N ALA A 48 -1.11 0.29 -32.04
CA ALA A 48 -0.18 0.21 -30.93
C ALA A 48 0.26 1.65 -30.67
N SER A 49 -0.21 2.22 -29.57
CA SER A 49 0.45 3.33 -28.91
C SER A 49 1.92 2.97 -28.85
N GLU A 50 2.81 3.86 -29.30
CA GLU A 50 4.24 3.67 -29.06
C GLU A 50 4.41 3.31 -27.58
N PRO A 51 5.13 2.23 -27.23
CA PRO A 51 5.27 1.85 -25.83
C PRO A 51 5.94 3.03 -25.13
N VAL A 52 5.19 3.72 -24.26
CA VAL A 52 5.78 4.66 -23.32
C VAL A 52 6.84 3.88 -22.58
N THR A 53 8.10 4.30 -22.71
CA THR A 53 9.16 3.57 -22.02
C THR A 53 8.97 3.80 -20.52
N VAL A 54 9.18 2.77 -19.70
CA VAL A 54 9.00 2.86 -18.24
C VAL A 54 9.73 4.08 -17.66
N ALA A 55 10.90 4.41 -18.21
CA ALA A 55 11.68 5.59 -17.82
C ALA A 55 10.98 6.94 -18.06
N GLU A 56 10.08 7.05 -19.04
CA GLU A 56 9.34 8.27 -19.37
C GLU A 56 8.13 8.50 -18.47
N LEU A 57 7.75 7.52 -17.64
CA LEU A 57 6.65 7.64 -16.68
C LEU A 57 7.05 8.41 -15.41
N PHE A 58 8.33 8.40 -15.04
CA PHE A 58 8.82 8.99 -13.79
C PHE A 58 8.92 10.51 -13.88
N ASP A 59 8.58 11.17 -12.77
CA ASP A 59 8.83 12.60 -12.62
C ASP A 59 10.34 12.86 -12.73
N PRO A 60 10.81 13.77 -13.61
CA PRO A 60 12.21 14.17 -13.64
C PRO A 60 12.77 14.60 -12.27
N ASP A 61 11.94 15.20 -11.41
CA ASP A 61 12.34 15.65 -10.07
C ASP A 61 12.45 14.48 -9.06
N ALA A 62 11.92 13.29 -9.40
CA ALA A 62 12.08 12.06 -8.62
C ALA A 62 13.48 11.43 -8.79
N LEU A 63 14.19 11.76 -9.87
CA LEU A 63 15.43 11.08 -10.27
C LEU A 63 16.67 11.87 -9.82
N ALA A 64 17.51 11.23 -9.00
CA ALA A 64 18.79 11.77 -8.56
C ALA A 64 19.92 11.60 -9.61
N ALA A 65 19.69 10.82 -10.66
CA ALA A 65 20.60 10.68 -11.81
C ALA A 65 19.85 10.27 -13.08
N GLU A 66 20.48 10.43 -14.25
CA GLU A 66 19.93 9.94 -15.51
C GLU A 66 19.70 8.43 -15.48
N VAL A 67 18.56 7.97 -16.01
CA VAL A 67 18.25 6.54 -16.14
C VAL A 67 19.21 5.90 -17.13
N THR A 68 19.79 4.77 -16.74
CA THR A 68 20.70 3.98 -17.60
C THR A 68 20.15 2.59 -17.82
N GLU A 69 20.44 1.98 -18.97
CA GLU A 69 20.12 0.58 -19.23
C GLU A 69 21.29 -0.34 -18.84
N VAL A 70 21.01 -1.43 -18.14
CA VAL A 70 22.00 -2.42 -17.67
C VAL A 70 21.48 -3.85 -17.82
N ASP A 71 22.38 -4.81 -18.00
CA ASP A 71 22.03 -6.23 -17.86
C ASP A 71 21.69 -6.53 -16.39
N CYS A 72 20.59 -7.26 -16.16
CA CYS A 72 20.10 -7.62 -14.82
C CYS A 72 19.59 -9.06 -14.76
N THR A 73 19.43 -9.58 -13.55
CA THR A 73 18.78 -10.86 -13.28
C THR A 73 17.60 -10.61 -12.36
N LEU A 74 16.39 -11.00 -12.78
CA LEU A 74 15.17 -10.86 -11.99
C LEU A 74 15.10 -11.95 -10.91
N GLU A 75 14.16 -11.82 -9.97
CA GLU A 75 14.01 -12.76 -8.86
C GLU A 75 13.68 -14.20 -9.31
N ASN A 76 12.97 -14.34 -10.43
CA ASN A 76 12.69 -15.64 -11.06
C ASN A 76 13.94 -16.28 -11.73
N GLY A 77 15.08 -15.59 -11.74
CA GLY A 77 16.34 -16.02 -12.33
C GLY A 77 16.47 -15.76 -13.83
N SER A 78 15.49 -15.14 -14.47
CA SER A 78 15.59 -14.68 -15.86
C SER A 78 16.69 -13.62 -15.97
N THR A 79 17.35 -13.57 -17.13
CA THR A 79 18.35 -12.53 -17.43
C THR A 79 17.76 -11.64 -18.51
N THR A 80 17.70 -10.34 -18.23
CA THR A 80 17.06 -9.34 -19.11
C THR A 80 17.83 -8.02 -19.07
N SER A 81 17.32 -7.02 -19.78
CA SER A 81 17.79 -5.65 -19.70
C SER A 81 16.88 -4.83 -18.80
N CYS A 82 17.45 -4.09 -17.86
CA CYS A 82 16.72 -3.23 -16.92
C CYS A 82 17.09 -1.76 -17.08
N HIS A 83 16.12 -0.89 -16.85
CA HIS A 83 16.35 0.48 -16.45
C HIS A 83 16.88 0.51 -15.02
N ARG A 84 18.03 1.16 -14.82
CA ARG A 84 18.58 1.51 -13.52
C ARG A 84 18.22 2.95 -13.20
N LEU A 85 17.32 3.12 -12.24
CA LEU A 85 16.88 4.39 -11.70
C LEU A 85 17.67 4.68 -10.42
N VAL A 86 18.00 5.95 -10.19
CA VAL A 86 18.62 6.41 -8.94
C VAL A 86 17.69 7.44 -8.33
N VAL A 87 17.19 7.17 -7.13
CA VAL A 87 16.22 8.01 -6.42
C VAL A 87 16.78 8.43 -5.06
N ALA A 88 16.33 9.57 -4.53
CA ALA A 88 16.73 10.01 -3.20
C ALA A 88 16.14 9.08 -2.12
N SER A 89 16.84 8.88 -1.00
CA SER A 89 16.28 8.13 0.14
C SER A 89 15.05 8.82 0.73
N ILE A 90 15.03 10.16 0.72
CA ILE A 90 13.88 10.99 1.05
C ILE A 90 13.58 11.90 -0.16
N PRO A 91 12.52 11.64 -0.92
CA PRO A 91 12.13 12.52 -2.03
C PRO A 91 11.74 13.91 -1.54
N GLY A 92 12.10 14.95 -2.31
CA GLY A 92 11.84 16.34 -1.92
C GLY A 92 10.36 16.76 -1.93
N THR A 93 9.49 15.90 -2.47
CA THR A 93 8.02 16.04 -2.47
C THR A 93 7.39 15.60 -1.15
N VAL A 94 8.08 14.79 -0.35
CA VAL A 94 7.56 14.20 0.87
C VAL A 94 8.05 14.96 2.10
N ASP A 95 7.16 15.18 3.07
CA ASP A 95 7.50 15.63 4.42
C ASP A 95 7.48 14.41 5.37
N PRO A 96 8.64 13.84 5.74
CA PRO A 96 8.73 12.53 6.38
C PRO A 96 8.45 12.57 7.89
N GLY A 97 7.48 13.37 8.33
CA GLY A 97 6.97 13.37 9.70
C GLY A 97 7.09 14.69 10.46
N PRO A 98 6.72 14.71 11.75
CA PRO A 98 6.41 13.55 12.60
C PRO A 98 5.05 12.89 12.28
N PHE A 99 4.98 11.57 12.44
CA PHE A 99 3.79 10.74 12.27
C PHE A 99 3.15 10.37 13.61
N CYS A 100 3.99 10.16 14.64
CA CYS A 100 3.57 9.87 15.99
C CYS A 100 3.22 11.17 16.74
N PRO A 101 2.01 11.29 17.32
CA PRO A 101 1.68 12.46 18.14
C PRO A 101 2.56 12.52 19.38
N PRO A 102 2.93 13.72 19.88
CA PRO A 102 3.67 13.84 21.15
C PRO A 102 2.83 13.44 22.37
N THR A 103 1.50 13.57 22.29
CA THR A 103 0.57 13.29 23.38
C THR A 103 -0.75 12.74 22.85
N VAL A 104 -1.51 12.04 23.69
CA VAL A 104 -2.82 11.45 23.33
C VAL A 104 -3.87 12.46 22.85
N ASP A 105 -3.79 13.72 23.29
CA ASP A 105 -4.75 14.79 22.92
C ASP A 105 -4.25 15.65 21.73
N SER A 106 -3.14 15.25 21.10
CA SER A 106 -2.59 15.98 19.96
C SER A 106 -3.41 15.71 18.69
N ASP A 107 -3.67 16.77 17.94
CA ASP A 107 -4.21 16.68 16.58
C ASP A 107 -3.10 16.48 15.52
N GLU A 108 -1.84 16.64 15.92
CA GLU A 108 -0.64 16.39 15.12
C GLU A 108 -0.38 14.88 15.17
N GLY A 109 -0.64 14.16 14.07
CA GLY A 109 -0.47 12.71 14.01
C GLY A 109 -1.04 12.14 12.72
N GLY A 110 -0.44 11.04 12.27
CA GLY A 110 -0.80 10.39 11.04
C GLY A 110 -1.98 9.43 11.17
N ILE A 111 -1.89 8.32 10.44
CA ILE A 111 -2.91 7.27 10.38
C ILE A 111 -2.30 5.91 10.71
N PHE A 112 -3.16 4.95 10.99
CA PHE A 112 -2.77 3.55 11.13
C PHE A 112 -3.91 2.59 10.80
N THR A 113 -3.58 1.47 10.17
CA THR A 113 -4.50 0.36 9.94
C THR A 113 -4.45 -0.61 11.11
N TRP A 114 -5.47 -0.60 11.95
CA TRP A 114 -5.60 -1.50 13.09
C TRP A 114 -6.29 -2.80 12.69
N ASP A 115 -5.69 -3.93 13.05
CA ASP A 115 -6.16 -5.28 12.73
C ASP A 115 -6.56 -6.12 13.97
N GLY A 116 -6.58 -5.49 15.15
CA GLY A 116 -7.02 -6.09 16.41
C GLY A 116 -8.54 -6.05 16.60
N ASP A 117 -8.99 -5.93 17.86
CA ASP A 117 -10.42 -5.78 18.14
C ASP A 117 -10.90 -4.41 17.60
N ASP A 118 -12.04 -4.41 16.90
CA ASP A 118 -12.54 -3.26 16.12
C ASP A 118 -11.55 -2.82 15.02
N PRO A 119 -11.35 -3.64 13.96
CA PRO A 119 -10.37 -3.35 12.93
C PRO A 119 -10.83 -2.20 12.02
N GLY A 120 -9.89 -1.40 11.53
CA GLY A 120 -10.18 -0.27 10.67
C GLY A 120 -8.97 0.65 10.42
N LEU A 121 -9.19 1.66 9.59
CA LEU A 121 -8.25 2.75 9.38
C LEU A 121 -8.58 3.88 10.37
N TYR A 122 -7.60 4.32 11.14
CA TYR A 122 -7.77 5.31 12.19
C TYR A 122 -6.82 6.49 12.01
N ALA A 123 -7.28 7.69 12.39
CA ALA A 123 -6.36 8.76 12.76
C ALA A 123 -5.71 8.42 14.10
N LEU A 124 -4.43 8.73 14.26
CA LEU A 124 -3.72 8.59 15.54
C LEU A 124 -4.08 9.74 16.50
N ASP A 125 -5.34 9.80 16.90
CA ASP A 125 -5.91 10.84 17.77
C ASP A 125 -6.39 10.30 19.13
N ALA A 126 -6.96 11.17 19.96
CA ALA A 126 -7.47 10.81 21.29
C ALA A 126 -8.48 9.65 21.28
N SER A 127 -9.26 9.51 20.22
CA SER A 127 -10.24 8.41 20.09
C SER A 127 -9.53 7.08 19.88
N PHE A 128 -8.50 7.07 19.02
CA PHE A 128 -7.70 5.88 18.78
C PHE A 128 -6.91 5.45 20.03
N TRP A 129 -6.27 6.40 20.73
CA TRP A 129 -5.54 6.07 21.95
C TRP A 129 -6.46 5.58 23.08
N SER A 130 -7.67 6.12 23.17
CA SER A 130 -8.69 5.59 24.08
C SER A 130 -9.16 4.19 23.69
N LEU A 131 -9.24 3.87 22.39
CA LEU A 131 -9.54 2.52 21.91
C LEU A 131 -8.44 1.54 22.33
N MET A 132 -7.16 1.92 22.19
CA MET A 132 -6.02 1.10 22.59
C MET A 132 -6.01 0.80 24.10
N ASP A 133 -6.26 1.80 24.95
CA ASP A 133 -6.39 1.61 26.42
C ASP A 133 -7.52 0.63 26.78
N GLN A 134 -8.67 0.74 26.12
CA GLN A 134 -9.80 -0.18 26.33
C GLN A 134 -9.48 -1.63 25.94
N GLN A 135 -8.57 -1.82 24.98
CA GLN A 135 -8.07 -3.12 24.55
C GLN A 135 -6.91 -3.65 25.41
N GLY A 136 -6.43 -2.84 26.37
CA GLY A 136 -5.41 -3.22 27.34
C GLY A 136 -3.98 -2.88 26.94
N TYR A 137 -3.79 -2.06 25.91
CA TYR A 137 -2.50 -1.52 25.52
C TYR A 137 -2.17 -0.23 26.28
N SER A 138 -0.89 0.00 26.58
CA SER A 138 -0.42 1.13 27.37
C SER A 138 0.55 2.03 26.58
N PHE A 139 0.05 2.69 25.54
CA PHE A 139 0.86 3.55 24.66
C PHE A 139 1.27 4.91 25.26
N ALA A 140 0.71 5.30 26.40
CA ALA A 140 0.93 6.61 27.00
C ALA A 140 1.33 6.52 28.47
N ASP A 141 2.17 7.46 28.89
CA ASP A 141 2.44 7.72 30.30
C ASP A 141 1.24 8.37 31.00
N ALA A 142 1.28 8.40 32.34
CA ALA A 142 0.21 8.96 33.16
C ALA A 142 -0.04 10.47 32.92
N ASP A 143 0.89 11.16 32.27
CA ASP A 143 0.75 12.57 31.89
C ASP A 143 0.22 12.76 30.45
N GLY A 144 -0.06 11.67 29.74
CA GLY A 144 -0.57 11.68 28.37
C GLY A 144 0.50 11.69 27.28
N SER A 145 1.79 11.69 27.64
CA SER A 145 2.89 11.58 26.67
C SER A 145 2.92 10.20 26.03
N LEU A 146 2.98 10.12 24.69
CA LEU A 146 3.04 8.84 23.99
C LEU A 146 4.44 8.23 24.03
N HIS A 147 4.51 6.90 24.09
CA HIS A 147 5.74 6.13 24.00
C HIS A 147 6.18 6.08 22.54
N ILE A 148 6.97 7.07 22.12
CA ILE A 148 7.55 7.12 20.76
C ILE A 148 8.90 6.42 20.76
N ALA A 149 9.11 5.52 19.80
CA ALA A 149 10.37 4.80 19.62
C ALA A 149 10.85 4.87 18.16
N ASP A 150 12.14 5.11 17.99
CA ASP A 150 12.81 4.92 16.71
C ASP A 150 13.19 3.44 16.55
N PRO A 151 12.60 2.70 15.58
CA PRO A 151 12.92 1.29 15.35
C PRO A 151 14.37 1.05 14.89
N ALA A 152 15.11 2.08 14.46
CA ALA A 152 16.52 1.99 14.11
C ALA A 152 17.45 1.91 15.34
N ASP A 153 17.07 2.55 16.46
CA ASP A 153 17.91 2.70 17.65
C ASP A 153 17.83 1.48 18.58
N ALA A 154 16.66 0.84 18.66
CA ALA A 154 16.44 -0.34 19.49
C ALA A 154 15.24 -1.15 19.00
N ALA A 155 15.14 -2.41 19.44
CA ALA A 155 13.92 -3.17 19.27
C ALA A 155 12.73 -2.39 19.88
N PRO A 156 11.60 -2.28 19.17
CA PRO A 156 10.41 -1.60 19.66
C PRO A 156 10.09 -1.99 21.10
N GLY A 157 9.85 -0.99 21.95
CA GLY A 157 9.17 -1.24 23.21
C GLY A 157 7.79 -1.86 22.94
N GLN A 158 7.28 -2.62 23.90
CA GLN A 158 5.85 -2.94 23.88
C GLN A 158 5.07 -1.63 24.01
N ASP A 159 3.92 -1.58 23.34
CA ASP A 159 2.98 -0.46 23.31
C ASP A 159 3.65 0.86 22.91
N SER A 160 4.37 0.87 21.78
CA SER A 160 5.05 2.06 21.27
C SER A 160 4.55 2.50 19.89
N CYS A 161 4.42 3.81 19.71
CA CYS A 161 4.28 4.41 18.39
C CYS A 161 5.67 4.50 17.76
N LEU A 162 5.84 3.97 16.55
CA LEU A 162 7.12 3.93 15.86
C LEU A 162 7.26 5.09 14.88
N GLU A 163 8.39 5.78 14.99
CA GLU A 163 8.77 6.88 14.12
C GLU A 163 10.27 6.79 13.86
N ALA A 164 10.66 6.35 12.66
CA ALA A 164 12.06 6.23 12.29
C ALA A 164 12.65 7.58 11.88
N THR A 165 13.90 7.82 12.25
CA THR A 165 14.62 9.02 11.85
C THR A 165 14.95 8.98 10.35
N PRO A 166 14.58 10.00 9.55
CA PRO A 166 14.95 10.06 8.14
C PRO A 166 16.46 10.27 7.94
N ASP A 167 17.04 9.61 6.94
CA ASP A 167 18.42 9.80 6.49
C ASP A 167 18.43 10.16 5.01
N ASP A 168 18.57 11.46 4.72
CA ASP A 168 18.61 12.03 3.38
C ASP A 168 20.01 11.99 2.72
N SER A 169 20.98 11.31 3.36
CA SER A 169 22.38 11.36 2.94
C SER A 169 22.74 10.44 1.77
N TYR A 170 21.82 9.59 1.33
CA TYR A 170 22.07 8.57 0.31
C TYR A 170 20.98 8.48 -0.75
N THR A 171 21.23 7.60 -1.74
CA THR A 171 20.32 7.31 -2.85
C THR A 171 20.10 5.82 -2.94
N LEU A 172 18.93 5.44 -3.44
CA LEU A 172 18.58 4.06 -3.76
C LEU A 172 18.79 3.82 -5.25
N ALA A 173 19.23 2.62 -5.61
CA ALA A 173 19.33 2.18 -7.00
C ALA A 173 18.29 1.11 -7.25
N VAL A 174 17.34 1.39 -8.13
CA VAL A 174 16.21 0.52 -8.45
C VAL A 174 16.36 -0.02 -9.86
N LEU A 175 16.04 -1.30 -10.06
CA LEU A 175 16.06 -1.95 -11.36
C LEU A 175 14.63 -2.30 -11.77
N LEU A 176 14.21 -1.81 -12.93
CA LEU A 176 12.93 -2.17 -13.56
C LEU A 176 13.23 -2.80 -14.93
N PRO A 177 12.66 -3.97 -15.26
CA PRO A 177 12.91 -4.57 -16.56
C PRO A 177 12.38 -3.66 -17.68
N THR A 178 13.10 -3.64 -18.81
CA THR A 178 12.72 -2.83 -19.99
C THR A 178 11.50 -3.39 -20.73
N ALA A 179 11.15 -4.65 -20.47
CA ALA A 179 9.93 -5.31 -20.90
C ALA A 179 9.35 -6.08 -19.71
N PRO A 180 8.03 -5.97 -19.44
CA PRO A 180 7.43 -6.71 -18.34
C PRO A 180 7.61 -8.23 -18.48
N GLU A 181 7.74 -8.93 -17.35
CA GLU A 181 7.88 -10.38 -17.31
C GLU A 181 6.83 -11.03 -16.41
N ASP A 182 6.02 -11.92 -16.98
CA ASP A 182 5.07 -12.71 -16.21
C ASP A 182 5.77 -13.73 -15.30
N LEU A 183 5.22 -13.91 -14.11
CA LEU A 183 5.51 -15.07 -13.29
C LEU A 183 4.63 -16.26 -13.70
N ASP A 184 5.17 -17.47 -13.60
CA ASP A 184 4.41 -18.70 -13.87
C ASP A 184 3.28 -18.91 -12.85
N GLU A 185 3.47 -18.41 -11.61
CA GLU A 185 2.51 -18.47 -10.50
C GLU A 185 2.61 -17.17 -9.69
N PRO A 186 1.51 -16.70 -9.06
CA PRO A 186 1.55 -15.55 -8.17
C PRO A 186 2.56 -15.74 -7.02
N THR A 187 3.20 -14.65 -6.60
CA THR A 187 4.07 -14.64 -5.42
C THR A 187 3.30 -14.05 -4.24
N ASP A 188 3.30 -14.77 -3.11
CA ASP A 188 2.76 -14.23 -1.86
C ASP A 188 3.62 -13.06 -1.38
N LEU A 189 3.03 -11.87 -1.33
CA LEU A 189 3.65 -10.72 -0.70
C LEU A 189 3.61 -10.90 0.82
N GLY A 190 4.78 -10.94 1.45
CA GLY A 190 4.90 -10.94 2.90
C GLY A 190 4.72 -9.54 3.48
N THR A 191 4.65 -9.47 4.80
CA THR A 191 4.85 -8.19 5.52
C THR A 191 6.21 -7.62 5.10
N VAL A 192 6.24 -6.34 4.74
CA VAL A 192 7.42 -5.61 4.22
C VAL A 192 7.98 -6.08 2.86
N SER A 193 7.20 -6.76 2.02
CA SER A 193 7.59 -7.03 0.64
C SER A 193 7.62 -5.75 -0.20
N GLN A 194 8.70 -5.54 -0.95
CA GLN A 194 8.75 -4.48 -1.94
C GLN A 194 7.99 -4.91 -3.20
N VAL A 195 7.12 -4.03 -3.70
CA VAL A 195 6.22 -4.29 -4.82
C VAL A 195 6.72 -3.57 -6.07
N GLY A 196 7.21 -2.34 -5.92
CA GLY A 196 7.59 -1.53 -7.06
C GLY A 196 8.15 -0.16 -6.67
N LEU A 197 8.14 0.75 -7.65
CA LEU A 197 8.57 2.13 -7.52
C LEU A 197 7.45 3.06 -7.99
N ALA A 198 7.03 3.99 -7.13
CA ALA A 198 6.06 5.02 -7.48
C ALA A 198 6.70 6.06 -8.42
N LEU A 199 5.88 6.75 -9.21
CA LEU A 199 6.36 7.70 -10.23
C LEU A 199 7.09 8.92 -9.64
N ASP A 200 6.91 9.18 -8.34
CA ASP A 200 7.61 10.17 -7.53
C ASP A 200 8.98 9.67 -6.98
N GLY A 201 9.38 8.44 -7.31
CA GLY A 201 10.64 7.84 -6.90
C GLY A 201 10.65 7.20 -5.51
N VAL A 202 9.49 7.10 -4.85
CA VAL A 202 9.33 6.41 -3.56
C VAL A 202 9.09 4.91 -3.78
N THR A 203 9.78 4.05 -3.03
CA THR A 203 9.55 2.60 -3.10
C THR A 203 8.16 2.24 -2.57
N ILE A 204 7.47 1.31 -3.23
CA ILE A 204 6.16 0.81 -2.83
C ILE A 204 6.34 -0.52 -2.11
N PHE A 205 5.73 -0.65 -0.94
CA PHE A 205 5.67 -1.87 -0.15
C PHE A 205 4.25 -2.41 -0.12
N GLY A 206 4.13 -3.71 0.18
CA GLY A 206 2.85 -4.34 0.53
C GLY A 206 2.34 -3.85 1.90
N ASP A 207 1.44 -4.60 2.53
CA ASP A 207 0.83 -4.16 3.79
C ASP A 207 1.84 -3.79 4.88
N ALA A 208 1.53 -2.69 5.58
CA ALA A 208 2.27 -2.26 6.76
C ALA A 208 2.20 -3.33 7.88
N PRO A 209 3.22 -3.41 8.77
CA PRO A 209 3.19 -4.37 9.87
C PRO A 209 1.97 -4.23 10.79
N SER A 210 1.48 -5.38 11.27
CA SER A 210 0.37 -5.46 12.24
C SER A 210 0.67 -4.72 13.55
N GLY A 211 -0.33 -3.99 14.04
CA GLY A 211 -0.26 -3.27 15.31
C GLY A 211 -0.44 -4.16 16.54
N THR A 212 -0.94 -5.38 16.38
CA THR A 212 -1.20 -6.32 17.49
C THR A 212 0.07 -6.76 18.24
N SER A 213 1.24 -6.54 17.64
CA SER A 213 2.55 -6.74 18.28
C SER A 213 2.84 -5.78 19.44
N GLY A 214 2.00 -4.74 19.60
CA GLY A 214 2.20 -3.62 20.52
C GLY A 214 3.10 -2.53 19.94
N ALA A 215 3.54 -2.64 18.69
CA ALA A 215 4.31 -1.58 18.03
C ALA A 215 3.53 -1.08 16.82
N ILE A 216 3.23 0.21 16.79
CA ILE A 216 2.41 0.85 15.75
C ILE A 216 3.33 1.64 14.82
N PRO A 217 3.66 1.13 13.63
CA PRO A 217 4.31 1.93 12.59
C PRO A 217 3.34 2.98 12.07
N ALA A 218 3.44 4.20 12.62
CA ALA A 218 2.61 5.30 12.17
C ALA A 218 2.92 5.64 10.70
N LEU A 219 1.87 5.88 9.94
CA LEU A 219 1.94 6.35 8.55
C LEU A 219 1.52 7.80 8.51
N ASP A 220 2.02 8.58 7.57
CA ASP A 220 1.43 9.89 7.28
C ASP A 220 0.04 9.77 6.63
N PRO A 221 -0.70 10.88 6.48
CA PRO A 221 -2.01 10.86 5.81
C PRO A 221 -2.00 10.36 4.36
N CYS A 222 -0.84 10.32 3.69
CA CYS A 222 -0.70 9.77 2.35
C CYS A 222 -0.36 8.26 2.36
N GLY A 223 -0.15 7.68 3.54
CA GLY A 223 0.02 6.26 3.77
C GLY A 223 1.46 5.77 3.59
N GLY A 224 2.45 6.62 3.82
CA GLY A 224 3.85 6.24 3.83
C GLY A 224 4.56 6.61 5.13
N HIS A 225 5.78 6.13 5.28
CA HIS A 225 6.64 6.42 6.43
C HIS A 225 8.11 6.11 6.15
N VAL A 226 8.97 6.37 7.14
CA VAL A 226 10.41 6.13 7.07
C VAL A 226 10.73 4.70 7.52
N ASP A 227 11.50 3.98 6.70
CA ASP A 227 12.08 2.67 7.02
C ASP A 227 13.12 2.81 8.15
N PRO A 228 13.37 1.79 8.99
CA PRO A 228 14.46 1.82 9.98
C PRO A 228 15.86 2.11 9.40
N SER A 229 16.05 1.94 8.09
CA SER A 229 17.28 2.28 7.36
C SER A 229 17.32 3.75 6.92
N GLY A 230 16.25 4.52 7.15
CA GLY A 230 16.17 5.97 6.95
C GLY A 230 15.61 6.45 5.61
N TYR A 231 15.17 5.57 4.71
CA TYR A 231 14.50 5.97 3.45
C TYR A 231 12.98 5.93 3.60
N TYR A 232 12.27 6.78 2.87
CA TYR A 232 10.81 6.86 2.88
C TYR A 232 10.20 5.85 1.89
N HIS A 233 9.05 5.26 2.25
CA HIS A 233 8.33 4.33 1.39
C HIS A 233 6.80 4.40 1.58
N TRP A 234 6.07 3.98 0.55
CA TRP A 234 4.60 3.95 0.53
C TRP A 234 4.05 2.58 0.89
N HIS A 235 2.98 2.55 1.68
CA HIS A 235 2.12 1.38 1.91
C HIS A 235 0.73 1.53 1.26
N PHE A 236 0.40 2.73 0.79
CA PHE A 236 -0.83 3.04 0.09
C PHE A 236 -0.52 3.72 -1.24
N GLY A 237 -1.47 3.68 -2.18
CA GLY A 237 -1.44 4.57 -3.34
C GLY A 237 -1.68 6.01 -2.90
N ALA A 238 -0.60 6.77 -2.68
CA ALA A 238 -0.65 8.15 -2.17
C ALA A 238 -1.54 9.07 -3.04
N THR A 239 -1.68 8.75 -4.33
CA THR A 239 -2.55 9.48 -5.28
C THR A 239 -4.04 9.09 -5.18
N SER A 240 -4.43 8.15 -4.32
CA SER A 240 -5.84 7.68 -4.25
C SER A 240 -6.34 7.41 -2.82
N ILE A 241 -5.46 7.44 -1.82
CA ILE A 241 -5.77 7.13 -0.42
C ILE A 241 -6.85 8.01 0.20
N GLN A 242 -7.10 9.22 -0.32
CA GLN A 242 -8.15 10.09 0.24
C GLN A 242 -9.52 9.41 0.22
N SER A 243 -9.81 8.57 -0.78
CA SER A 243 -11.04 7.77 -0.83
C SER A 243 -11.17 6.81 0.36
N ASN A 244 -10.06 6.17 0.78
CA ASN A 244 -10.01 5.30 1.95
C ASN A 244 -10.23 6.09 3.25
N LEU A 245 -9.60 7.27 3.39
CA LEU A 245 -9.76 8.14 4.54
C LEU A 245 -11.22 8.60 4.69
N ASP A 246 -11.81 9.07 3.59
CA ASP A 246 -13.20 9.53 3.55
C ASP A 246 -14.19 8.41 3.88
N ALA A 247 -13.98 7.21 3.31
CA ALA A 247 -14.81 6.04 3.56
C ALA A 247 -14.73 5.57 5.03
N ALA A 248 -13.56 5.67 5.66
CA ALA A 248 -13.34 5.36 7.07
C ALA A 248 -13.80 6.49 8.01
N GLY A 249 -14.10 7.69 7.48
CA GLY A 249 -14.43 8.86 8.29
C GLY A 249 -13.23 9.42 9.07
N VAL A 250 -12.01 9.17 8.57
CA VAL A 250 -10.76 9.62 9.18
C VAL A 250 -10.52 11.10 8.82
N PRO A 251 -10.43 12.01 9.81
CA PRO A 251 -10.30 13.44 9.55
C PRO A 251 -8.84 13.82 9.24
N ARG A 252 -8.32 13.30 8.13
CA ARG A 252 -6.97 13.57 7.61
C ARG A 252 -7.07 13.85 6.11
N GLU A 253 -6.15 14.70 5.63
CA GLU A 253 -6.03 15.04 4.22
C GLU A 253 -4.64 14.61 3.74
N CYS A 254 -4.58 13.83 2.67
CA CYS A 254 -3.31 13.60 1.99
C CYS A 254 -2.91 14.86 1.20
N GLY A 255 -1.64 15.26 1.34
CA GLY A 255 -1.10 16.44 0.66
C GLY A 255 -0.80 16.24 -0.82
N GLU A 256 -0.80 14.99 -1.30
CA GLU A 256 -0.53 14.66 -2.70
C GLU A 256 -1.76 14.86 -3.59
N PRO A 257 -1.57 15.19 -4.88
CA PRO A 257 -2.66 15.22 -5.85
C PRO A 257 -3.42 13.90 -5.91
N GLN A 258 -4.73 13.95 -5.69
CA GLN A 258 -5.59 12.76 -5.72
C GLN A 258 -6.19 12.55 -7.12
N ASP A 259 -5.95 11.38 -7.70
CA ASP A 259 -6.48 10.86 -8.96
C ASP A 259 -6.59 9.32 -8.88
N GLU A 260 -7.81 8.81 -8.78
CA GLU A 260 -8.10 7.38 -8.63
C GLU A 260 -7.91 6.59 -9.94
N ASP A 261 -7.78 7.26 -11.09
CA ASP A 261 -7.55 6.65 -12.40
C ASP A 261 -6.06 6.68 -12.81
N ALA A 262 -5.20 7.34 -12.03
CA ALA A 262 -3.80 7.56 -12.38
C ALA A 262 -2.94 6.28 -12.26
N ILE A 263 -1.86 6.24 -13.03
CA ILE A 263 -0.76 5.31 -12.77
C ILE A 263 -0.02 5.81 -11.54
N PHE A 264 0.04 4.99 -10.50
CA PHE A 264 0.75 5.29 -9.26
C PHE A 264 2.24 4.94 -9.37
N GLY A 265 2.58 3.83 -10.02
CA GLY A 265 3.94 3.34 -10.09
C GLY A 265 4.15 2.21 -11.08
N VAL A 266 5.29 1.55 -10.96
CA VAL A 266 5.68 0.39 -11.78
C VAL A 266 6.16 -0.71 -10.84
N ALA A 267 5.57 -1.89 -10.94
CA ALA A 267 5.97 -3.08 -10.21
C ALA A 267 7.35 -3.58 -10.67
N PHE A 268 8.06 -4.33 -9.83
CA PHE A 268 9.41 -4.81 -10.15
C PHE A 268 9.49 -5.85 -11.27
N ASP A 269 8.35 -6.42 -11.67
CA ASP A 269 8.21 -7.23 -12.88
C ASP A 269 7.96 -6.40 -14.15
N GLY A 270 7.84 -5.07 -14.03
CA GLY A 270 7.70 -4.11 -15.13
C GLY A 270 6.26 -3.68 -15.44
N TYR A 271 5.24 -4.24 -14.77
CA TYR A 271 3.86 -3.84 -14.99
C TYR A 271 3.51 -2.52 -14.29
N ALA A 272 2.62 -1.72 -14.89
CA ALA A 272 2.14 -0.50 -14.27
C ALA A 272 1.18 -0.81 -13.11
N ILE A 273 1.32 -0.07 -12.02
CA ILE A 273 0.43 -0.10 -10.85
C ILE A 273 -0.53 1.08 -10.99
N TYR A 274 -1.81 0.79 -11.13
CA TYR A 274 -2.87 1.78 -11.31
C TYR A 274 -3.55 2.09 -9.97
N GLY A 275 -4.22 3.25 -9.91
CA GLY A 275 -5.21 3.55 -8.89
C GLY A 275 -6.43 2.62 -8.98
N PRO A 276 -7.37 2.74 -8.03
CA PRO A 276 -8.49 1.81 -7.89
C PRO A 276 -9.53 1.89 -9.02
N HIS A 277 -9.51 2.95 -9.84
CA HIS A 277 -10.50 3.16 -10.90
C HIS A 277 -9.89 3.07 -12.31
N HIS A 278 -10.74 2.71 -13.26
CA HIS A 278 -10.51 2.84 -14.68
C HIS A 278 -11.69 3.59 -15.32
N ASP A 279 -11.40 4.71 -15.97
CA ASP A 279 -12.40 5.64 -16.54
C ASP A 279 -13.46 6.08 -15.50
N GLY A 280 -13.04 6.25 -14.24
CA GLY A 280 -13.87 6.69 -13.11
C GLY A 280 -14.77 5.60 -12.53
N THR A 281 -14.47 4.33 -12.78
CA THR A 281 -15.25 3.18 -12.27
C THR A 281 -14.36 2.04 -11.81
N ASP A 282 -14.84 1.24 -10.85
CA ASP A 282 -14.18 -0.01 -10.45
C ASP A 282 -13.97 -0.94 -11.66
N PRO A 283 -12.73 -1.37 -11.96
CA PRO A 283 -12.47 -2.35 -12.99
C PRO A 283 -13.19 -3.67 -12.70
N THR A 284 -13.69 -4.34 -13.75
CA THR A 284 -14.49 -5.59 -13.61
C THR A 284 -13.78 -6.83 -14.13
N ASP A 285 -12.56 -6.65 -14.64
CA ASP A 285 -11.74 -7.62 -15.34
C ASP A 285 -10.42 -7.91 -14.61
N LEU A 286 -10.40 -7.69 -13.29
CA LEU A 286 -9.27 -8.01 -12.43
C LEU A 286 -9.32 -9.48 -11.96
N ASP A 287 -8.16 -10.08 -11.78
CA ASP A 287 -7.99 -11.36 -11.10
C ASP A 287 -8.09 -11.24 -9.57
N GLU A 288 -7.84 -12.33 -8.86
CA GLU A 288 -7.88 -12.37 -7.39
C GLU A 288 -6.77 -11.54 -6.71
N CYS A 289 -5.73 -11.18 -7.46
CA CYS A 289 -4.62 -10.34 -7.01
C CYS A 289 -4.80 -8.87 -7.44
N SER A 290 -5.96 -8.51 -8.01
CA SER A 290 -6.26 -7.17 -8.55
C SER A 290 -5.41 -6.78 -9.77
N GLY A 291 -4.83 -7.75 -10.47
CA GLY A 291 -4.14 -7.56 -11.75
C GLY A 291 -5.07 -7.74 -12.95
N HIS A 292 -4.80 -7.05 -14.07
CA HIS A 292 -5.47 -7.35 -15.33
C HIS A 292 -4.91 -8.64 -15.92
N VAL A 293 -5.78 -9.59 -16.25
CA VAL A 293 -5.39 -10.79 -17.00
C VAL A 293 -5.13 -10.44 -18.46
N ALA A 294 -4.01 -10.93 -19.01
CA ALA A 294 -3.66 -10.78 -20.43
C ALA A 294 -4.58 -11.57 -21.38
#